data_AF-A0A6C2YS22-F1
#
_entry.id   AF-A0A6C2YS22-F1
#
_cell.length_a   1.000
_cell.length_b   1.000
_cell.length_c   1.000
_cell.angle_alpha   90.00
_cell.angle_beta   90.00
_cell.angle_gamma   90.00
#
_symmetry.space_group_name_H-M   'P 1'
#
loop_
_entity.id
_entity.type
_entity.pdbx_description
1 polymer ?
#
loop_
_entity_poly.entity_id
_entity_poly.type
_entity_poly.pdbx_seq_one_letter_code
_entity_poly.pdbx_strand_id
1 'polypeptide(L)'
;MSYSSDFSLNRIARQILANSIEKGFRARCESCGGSGLVLLHSDGTRTQWEPKSGPPSEGSSLWACGACHGRGTTVASRHISEEIALIHSEVSELLELARIPNGLEQVGPHIGLPAGMIEAADIIIRVLDLAAARDWDMEKAIQAKVKYNASRPVKHGNKLF
;
A
#
# COMPACT_ATOMS: atom_id res chain seq x y z
N MET A 1 18.78 7.64 19.41
CA MET A 1 18.23 6.28 19.24
C MET A 1 18.12 6.03 17.74
N SER A 2 19.06 5.29 17.18
CA SER A 2 19.13 4.97 15.75
C SER A 2 18.13 3.86 15.43
N TYR A 3 17.05 4.19 14.72
CA TYR A 3 16.28 3.16 14.01
C TYR A 3 17.05 2.79 12.75
N SER A 4 17.35 1.50 12.61
CA SER A 4 18.11 0.94 11.49
C SER A 4 17.37 1.17 10.16
N SER A 5 18.15 1.45 9.13
CA SER A 5 17.73 1.37 7.74
C SER A 5 17.10 0.01 7.40
N ASP A 6 16.07 0.04 6.56
CA ASP A 6 15.61 -1.03 5.64
C ASP A 6 14.32 -1.85 5.87
N PHE A 7 13.40 -1.44 6.74
CA PHE A 7 11.99 -1.87 6.59
C PHE A 7 11.01 -0.82 7.15
N SER A 8 10.51 0.08 6.29
CA SER A 8 9.38 0.97 6.65
C SER A 8 8.13 0.47 5.95
N LEU A 9 7.07 0.26 6.73
CA LEU A 9 5.77 -0.16 6.20
C LEU A 9 5.22 0.88 5.22
N ASN A 10 5.50 2.17 5.47
CA ASN A 10 5.12 3.25 4.58
C ASN A 10 5.87 3.16 3.23
N ARG A 11 7.15 2.77 3.22
CA ARG A 11 7.91 2.53 1.97
C ARG A 11 7.29 1.39 1.17
N ILE A 12 6.92 0.29 1.83
CA ILE A 12 6.31 -0.88 1.19
C ILE A 12 4.93 -0.52 0.62
N ALA A 13 4.10 0.19 1.40
CA ALA A 13 2.79 0.63 0.95
C ALA A 13 2.88 1.53 -0.31
N ARG A 14 3.89 2.42 -0.38
CA ARG A 14 4.15 3.23 -1.58
C ARG A 14 4.57 2.38 -2.78
N GLN A 15 5.38 1.35 -2.58
CA GLN A 15 5.78 0.44 -3.67
C GLN A 15 4.58 -0.38 -4.18
N ILE A 16 3.75 -0.89 -3.27
CA ILE A 16 2.51 -1.60 -3.62
C ILE A 16 1.60 -0.69 -4.46
N LEU A 17 1.40 0.55 -4.01
CA LEU A 17 0.58 1.53 -4.73
C LEU A 17 1.12 1.80 -6.13
N ALA A 18 2.43 2.01 -6.27
CA ALA A 18 3.08 2.22 -7.56
C ALA A 18 2.84 1.04 -8.51
N ASN A 19 3.00 -0.20 -8.03
CA ASN A 19 2.72 -1.41 -8.80
C ASN A 19 1.24 -1.51 -9.21
N SER A 20 0.33 -1.11 -8.31
CA SER A 20 -1.12 -1.10 -8.56
C SER A 20 -1.50 -0.13 -9.69
N ILE A 21 -0.87 1.06 -9.71
CA ILE A 21 -1.02 2.07 -10.78
C ILE A 21 -0.41 1.58 -12.10
N GLU A 22 0.77 0.95 -12.05
CA GLU A 22 1.45 0.45 -13.24
C GLU A 22 0.65 -0.66 -13.92
N LYS A 23 0.15 -1.63 -13.15
CA LYS A 23 -0.68 -2.75 -13.61
C LYS A 23 -2.11 -2.36 -13.99
N GLY A 24 -2.47 -1.08 -13.88
CA GLY A 24 -3.78 -0.57 -14.29
C GLY A 24 -4.91 -0.90 -13.31
N PHE A 25 -4.60 -1.39 -12.12
CA PHE A 25 -5.59 -1.59 -11.07
C PHE A 25 -6.13 -0.24 -10.56
N ARG A 26 -5.28 0.78 -10.46
CA ARG A 26 -5.68 2.14 -10.08
C ARG A 26 -5.54 3.11 -11.24
N ALA A 27 -6.45 4.08 -11.31
CA ALA A 27 -6.35 5.15 -12.29
C ALA A 27 -5.07 5.97 -12.05
N ARG A 28 -4.35 6.26 -13.14
CA ARG A 28 -3.17 7.12 -13.08
C ARG A 28 -3.62 8.56 -12.89
N CYS A 29 -2.94 9.30 -12.02
CA CYS A 29 -3.14 10.74 -11.91
C CYS A 29 -2.65 11.40 -13.20
N GLU A 30 -3.56 12.02 -13.94
CA GLU A 30 -3.26 12.66 -15.23
C GLU A 30 -2.18 13.75 -15.11
N SER A 31 -2.16 14.50 -14.01
CA SER A 31 -1.19 15.59 -13.80
C SER A 31 0.27 15.12 -13.69
N CYS A 32 0.51 13.87 -13.28
CA CYS A 32 1.85 13.31 -13.12
C CYS A 32 2.06 11.99 -13.88
N GLY A 33 1.08 11.57 -14.68
CA GLY A 33 1.06 10.28 -15.38
C GLY A 33 1.25 9.05 -14.49
N GLY A 34 0.93 9.14 -13.20
CA GLY A 34 1.11 8.03 -12.26
C GLY A 34 2.39 8.05 -11.42
N SER A 35 3.34 8.94 -11.70
CA SER A 35 4.63 8.95 -10.98
C SER A 35 4.53 9.50 -9.56
N GLY A 36 3.48 10.28 -9.27
CA GLY A 36 3.38 11.07 -8.04
C GLY A 36 4.30 12.29 -8.01
N LEU A 37 5.16 12.47 -9.01
CA LEU A 37 6.15 13.54 -9.06
C LEU A 37 5.95 14.42 -10.29
N VAL A 38 6.27 15.70 -10.14
CA VAL A 38 6.30 16.69 -11.22
C VAL A 38 7.64 17.41 -11.21
N LEU A 39 8.11 17.81 -12.39
CA LEU A 39 9.24 18.72 -12.53
C LEU A 39 8.76 20.13 -12.25
N LEU A 40 9.50 20.86 -11.40
CA LEU A 40 9.38 22.31 -11.26
C LEU A 40 10.54 22.96 -12.01
N HIS A 41 10.19 23.78 -13.01
CA HIS A 41 11.14 24.56 -13.80
C HIS A 41 11.47 25.88 -13.10
N SER A 42 12.56 26.51 -13.51
CA SER A 42 13.03 27.79 -12.95
C SER A 42 12.04 28.94 -13.14
N ASP A 43 11.18 28.88 -14.15
CA ASP A 43 10.09 29.83 -14.41
C ASP A 43 8.83 29.58 -13.56
N GLY A 44 8.86 28.57 -12.68
CA GLY A 44 7.75 28.19 -11.80
C GLY A 44 6.71 27.26 -12.45
N THR A 45 6.87 26.91 -13.73
CA THR A 45 5.96 25.97 -14.40
C THR A 45 6.18 24.55 -13.90
N ARG A 46 5.10 23.75 -13.93
CA ARG A 46 5.13 22.33 -13.52
C ARG A 46 4.75 21.44 -14.69
N THR A 47 5.59 20.45 -14.98
CA THR A 47 5.32 19.45 -16.00
C THR A 47 5.41 18.05 -15.43
N GLN A 48 4.78 17.10 -16.11
CA GLN A 48 4.91 15.69 -15.77
C GLN A 48 6.39 15.27 -15.82
N TRP A 49 6.82 14.52 -14.82
CA TRP A 49 8.13 13.85 -14.82
C TRP A 49 7.95 12.39 -15.22
N GLU A 50 8.71 11.94 -16.21
CA GLU A 50 8.79 10.53 -16.56
C GLU A 50 10.01 9.89 -15.87
N PRO A 51 9.81 8.82 -15.07
CA PRO A 51 10.91 8.18 -14.35
C PRO A 51 12.03 7.63 -15.23
N LYS A 52 11.74 7.34 -16.51
CA LYS A 52 12.71 6.83 -17.48
C LYS A 52 13.61 7.91 -18.09
N SER A 53 13.31 9.19 -17.85
CA SER A 53 14.07 10.32 -18.41
C SER A 53 15.38 10.62 -17.69
N GLY A 54 15.69 9.88 -16.61
CA GLY A 54 16.85 10.15 -15.77
C GLY A 54 16.60 11.29 -14.78
N PRO A 55 17.65 11.75 -14.07
CA PRO A 55 17.54 12.85 -13.13
C PRO A 55 17.05 14.13 -13.82
N PRO A 56 16.42 15.07 -13.08
CA PRO A 56 16.00 16.36 -13.63
C PRO A 56 17.17 17.07 -14.32
N SER A 57 16.89 17.76 -15.43
CA SER A 57 17.88 18.62 -16.07
C SER A 57 18.32 19.74 -15.13
N GLU A 58 19.53 20.25 -15.34
CA GLU A 58 20.10 21.35 -14.57
C GLU A 58 19.13 22.55 -14.54
N GLY A 59 18.78 23.02 -13.34
CA GLY A 59 17.77 24.07 -13.12
C GLY A 59 16.33 23.60 -12.87
N SER A 60 16.06 22.29 -12.87
CA SER A 60 14.76 21.72 -12.51
C SER A 60 14.83 20.84 -11.26
N SER A 61 13.75 20.75 -10.50
CA SER A 61 13.66 19.96 -9.25
C SER A 61 12.40 19.10 -9.22
N LEU A 62 12.45 17.96 -8.52
CA LEU A 62 11.30 17.07 -8.36
C LEU A 62 10.46 17.47 -7.14
N TRP A 63 9.15 17.54 -7.35
CA TRP A 63 8.19 17.87 -6.31
C TRP A 63 7.05 16.87 -6.31
N ALA A 64 6.45 16.67 -5.13
CA ALA A 64 5.20 15.92 -5.04
C ALA A 64 4.13 16.60 -5.90
N CYS A 65 3.45 15.81 -6.74
CA CYS A 65 2.35 16.26 -7.55
C CYS A 65 1.24 16.84 -6.67
N GLY A 66 0.84 18.08 -6.90
CA GLY A 66 -0.20 18.75 -6.09
C GLY A 66 -1.57 18.08 -6.18
N ALA A 67 -1.94 17.54 -7.35
CA ALA A 67 -3.25 16.93 -7.56
C ALA A 67 -3.46 15.61 -6.80
N CYS A 68 -2.40 14.79 -6.68
CA CYS A 68 -2.45 13.51 -5.99
C CYS A 68 -1.62 13.47 -4.70
N HIS A 69 -1.05 14.60 -4.29
CA HIS A 69 -0.14 14.72 -3.14
C HIS A 69 0.95 13.64 -3.09
N GLY A 70 1.61 13.40 -4.23
CA GLY A 70 2.71 12.42 -4.27
C GLY A 70 2.29 10.96 -4.42
N ARG A 71 0.99 10.65 -4.55
CA ARG A 71 0.51 9.25 -4.61
C ARG A 71 0.56 8.62 -6.00
N GLY A 72 0.63 9.42 -7.06
CA GLY A 72 0.48 8.93 -8.43
C GLY A 72 -0.96 8.55 -8.81
N THR A 73 -1.89 8.55 -7.85
CA THR A 73 -3.31 8.26 -8.09
C THR A 73 -4.20 9.18 -7.24
N THR A 74 -5.40 9.44 -7.73
CA THR A 74 -6.43 10.22 -7.02
C THR A 74 -7.41 9.27 -6.34
N VAL A 75 -7.84 9.61 -5.11
CA VAL A 75 -8.75 8.79 -4.30
C VAL A 75 -10.06 8.47 -5.03
N ALA A 76 -10.47 9.32 -5.98
CA ALA A 76 -11.64 9.12 -6.83
C ALA A 76 -11.53 7.91 -7.80
N SER A 77 -10.39 7.20 -7.87
CA SER A 77 -10.21 6.09 -8.82
C SER A 77 -11.01 4.83 -8.46
N ARG A 78 -11.40 4.64 -7.20
CA ARG A 78 -12.13 3.45 -6.74
C ARG A 78 -12.95 3.73 -5.47
N HIS A 79 -14.19 3.26 -5.42
CA HIS A 79 -15.04 3.41 -4.23
C HIS A 79 -14.47 2.59 -3.06
N ILE A 80 -14.62 3.09 -1.84
CA ILE A 80 -14.09 2.40 -0.65
C ILE A 80 -14.72 1.02 -0.45
N SER A 81 -15.99 0.85 -0.83
CA SER A 81 -16.70 -0.43 -0.78
C SER A 81 -16.07 -1.48 -1.69
N GLU A 82 -15.64 -1.10 -2.89
CA GLU A 82 -14.95 -2.01 -3.82
C GLU A 82 -13.58 -2.43 -3.26
N GLU A 83 -12.85 -1.48 -2.67
CA GLU A 83 -11.56 -1.76 -2.04
C GLU A 83 -11.70 -2.73 -0.86
N ILE A 84 -12.74 -2.54 -0.04
CA ILE A 84 -13.05 -3.43 1.08
C ILE A 84 -13.48 -4.80 0.55
N ALA A 85 -14.29 -4.87 -0.50
CA ALA A 85 -14.69 -6.13 -1.12
C ALA A 85 -13.49 -6.94 -1.65
N LEU A 86 -12.49 -6.26 -2.23
CA LEU A 86 -11.24 -6.90 -2.66
C LEU A 86 -10.43 -7.42 -1.47
N ILE A 87 -10.44 -6.76 -0.31
CA ILE A 87 -9.81 -7.32 0.90
C ILE A 87 -10.56 -8.59 1.34
N HIS A 88 -11.89 -8.58 1.27
CA HIS A 88 -12.71 -9.75 1.61
C HIS A 88 -12.49 -10.94 0.67
N SER A 89 -12.17 -10.71 -0.61
CA SER A 89 -11.87 -11.82 -1.53
C SER A 89 -10.59 -12.56 -1.10
N GLU A 90 -9.50 -11.85 -0.79
CA GLU A 90 -8.26 -12.49 -0.32
C GLU A 90 -8.46 -13.23 1.02
N VAL A 91 -9.29 -12.68 1.91
CA VAL A 91 -9.68 -13.37 3.16
C VAL A 91 -10.43 -14.67 2.86
N SER A 92 -11.27 -14.68 1.82
CA SER A 92 -12.01 -15.86 1.41
C SER A 92 -11.09 -16.92 0.78
N GLU A 93 -10.08 -16.51 0.01
CA GLU A 93 -9.08 -17.44 -0.56
C GLU A 93 -8.28 -18.16 0.53
N LEU A 94 -7.83 -17.43 1.55
CA LEU A 94 -7.21 -18.03 2.74
C LEU A 94 -8.15 -19.02 3.47
N LEU A 95 -9.44 -18.67 3.57
CA LEU A 95 -10.44 -19.54 4.19
C LEU A 95 -10.66 -20.83 3.38
N GLU A 96 -10.67 -20.74 2.05
CA GLU A 96 -10.80 -21.91 1.18
C GLU A 96 -9.61 -22.86 1.35
N LEU A 97 -8.37 -22.35 1.44
CA LEU A 97 -7.20 -23.19 1.73
C LEU A 97 -7.32 -23.89 3.09
N ALA A 98 -7.84 -23.20 4.10
CA ALA A 98 -8.03 -23.78 5.44
C ALA A 98 -9.05 -24.94 5.48
N ARG A 99 -9.92 -25.07 4.46
CA ARG A 99 -10.88 -26.18 4.34
C ARG A 99 -10.26 -27.44 3.72
N ILE A 100 -9.10 -27.32 3.09
CA ILE A 100 -8.39 -28.41 2.43
C ILE A 100 -7.43 -29.04 3.44
N PRO A 101 -7.36 -30.38 3.56
CA PRO A 101 -6.35 -31.03 4.40
C PRO A 101 -4.93 -30.59 4.03
N ASN A 102 -4.21 -30.05 5.01
CA ASN A 102 -2.87 -29.45 4.85
C ASN A 102 -2.80 -28.31 3.81
N GLY A 103 -3.92 -27.66 3.47
CA GLY A 103 -3.99 -26.65 2.43
C GLY A 103 -3.13 -25.41 2.73
N LEU A 104 -3.02 -25.03 4.00
CA LEU A 104 -2.22 -23.87 4.42
C LEU A 104 -0.72 -24.14 4.32
N GLU A 105 -0.30 -25.38 4.56
CA GLU A 105 1.10 -25.83 4.61
C GLU A 105 1.65 -26.24 3.24
N GLN A 106 0.78 -26.48 2.25
CA GLN A 106 1.19 -26.76 0.88
C GLN A 106 2.11 -25.65 0.34
N VAL A 107 3.11 -26.01 -0.46
CA VAL A 107 3.98 -25.02 -1.12
C VAL A 107 3.14 -24.24 -2.12
N GLY A 108 2.98 -22.95 -1.84
CA GLY A 108 2.25 -22.03 -2.69
C GLY A 108 2.99 -21.75 -3.99
N PRO A 109 2.26 -21.33 -5.04
CA PRO A 109 2.83 -21.15 -6.37
C PRO A 109 3.83 -19.97 -6.38
N HIS A 110 4.81 -20.04 -7.29
CA HIS A 110 5.74 -18.95 -7.66
C HIS A 110 6.80 -18.49 -6.63
N ILE A 111 6.58 -18.68 -5.32
CA ILE A 111 7.43 -18.06 -4.28
C ILE A 111 8.04 -19.08 -3.30
N GLY A 112 7.67 -20.35 -3.38
CA GLY A 112 8.25 -21.42 -2.55
C GLY A 112 7.93 -21.33 -1.06
N LEU A 113 6.94 -20.50 -0.69
CA LEU A 113 6.45 -20.33 0.67
C LEU A 113 5.13 -21.08 0.87
N PRO A 114 4.71 -21.38 2.12
CA PRO A 114 3.41 -22.00 2.38
C PRO A 114 2.25 -21.17 1.80
N ALA A 115 1.27 -21.83 1.19
CA ALA A 115 0.14 -21.17 0.52
C ALA A 115 -0.63 -20.26 1.49
N GLY A 116 -0.86 -20.69 2.73
CA GLY A 116 -1.51 -19.85 3.73
C GLY A 116 -0.73 -18.58 4.08
N MET A 117 0.60 -18.60 3.97
CA MET A 117 1.44 -17.41 4.17
C MET A 117 1.32 -16.43 2.99
N ILE A 118 1.19 -16.95 1.77
CA ILE A 118 1.01 -16.13 0.56
C ILE A 118 -0.34 -15.41 0.63
N GLU A 119 -1.44 -16.13 0.85
CA GLU A 119 -2.78 -15.51 0.93
C GLU A 119 -2.88 -14.51 2.10
N ALA A 120 -2.24 -14.80 3.24
CA ALA A 120 -2.16 -13.85 4.34
C ALA A 120 -1.38 -12.57 3.95
N ALA A 121 -0.32 -12.69 3.14
CA ALA A 121 0.40 -11.55 2.61
C ALA A 121 -0.46 -10.76 1.61
N ASP A 122 -1.26 -11.41 0.78
CA ASP A 122 -2.16 -10.74 -0.17
C ASP A 122 -3.22 -9.89 0.53
N ILE A 123 -3.78 -10.36 1.66
CA ILE A 123 -4.65 -9.56 2.52
C ILE A 123 -3.93 -8.27 2.97
N ILE A 124 -2.69 -8.40 3.47
CA ILE A 124 -1.89 -7.25 3.93
C ILE A 124 -1.62 -6.30 2.76
N ILE A 125 -1.27 -6.82 1.59
CA ILE A 125 -1.00 -6.04 0.38
C ILE A 125 -2.23 -5.21 -0.01
N ARG A 126 -3.44 -5.79 0.01
CA ARG A 126 -4.69 -5.06 -0.28
C ARG A 126 -4.94 -3.94 0.73
N VAL A 127 -4.72 -4.20 2.02
CA VAL A 127 -4.88 -3.18 3.07
C VAL A 127 -3.88 -2.03 2.88
N LEU A 128 -2.62 -2.34 2.53
CA LEU A 128 -1.59 -1.33 2.32
C LEU A 128 -1.80 -0.54 1.01
N ASP A 129 -2.29 -1.17 -0.06
CA ASP A 129 -2.68 -0.49 -1.30
C ASP A 129 -3.80 0.55 -1.03
N LEU A 130 -4.84 0.13 -0.31
CA LEU A 130 -5.93 0.99 0.17
C LEU A 130 -5.41 2.17 1.00
N ALA A 131 -4.55 1.89 1.98
CA ALA A 131 -3.99 2.89 2.88
C ALA A 131 -3.13 3.91 2.14
N ALA A 132 -2.23 3.45 1.26
CA ALA A 132 -1.35 4.32 0.48
C ALA A 132 -2.16 5.22 -0.46
N ALA A 133 -3.20 4.69 -1.11
CA ALA A 133 -4.08 5.48 -1.97
C ALA A 133 -4.83 6.60 -1.20
N ARG A 134 -5.06 6.41 0.10
CA ARG A 134 -5.73 7.37 1.01
C ARG A 134 -4.78 8.18 1.87
N ASP A 135 -3.47 8.06 1.65
CA ASP A 135 -2.43 8.73 2.43
C ASP A 135 -2.49 8.42 3.94
N TRP A 136 -2.88 7.19 4.28
CA TRP A 136 -2.92 6.72 5.67
C TRP A 136 -1.54 6.22 6.11
N ASP A 137 -1.05 6.76 7.22
CA ASP A 137 0.19 6.32 7.88
C ASP A 137 -0.08 5.06 8.73
N MET A 138 -0.05 3.90 8.04
CA MET A 138 -0.30 2.60 8.68
C MET A 138 0.75 2.23 9.71
N GLU A 139 2.00 2.66 9.50
CA GLU A 139 3.09 2.41 10.45
C GLU A 139 2.77 3.07 11.80
N LYS A 140 2.46 4.37 11.78
CA LYS A 140 2.05 5.11 12.97
C LYS A 140 0.77 4.55 13.60
N ALA A 141 -0.23 4.21 12.78
CA ALA A 141 -1.50 3.67 13.27
C ALA A 141 -1.32 2.32 14.00
N ILE A 142 -0.53 1.41 13.43
CA ILE A 142 -0.25 0.10 14.03
C ILE A 142 0.55 0.28 15.32
N GLN A 143 1.62 1.08 15.31
CA GLN A 143 2.42 1.36 16.51
C GLN A 143 1.55 1.89 17.65
N ALA A 144 0.70 2.88 17.36
CA ALA A 144 -0.24 3.43 18.33
C ALA A 144 -1.23 2.36 18.85
N LYS A 145 -1.76 1.53 17.95
CA LYS A 145 -2.74 0.48 18.30
C LYS A 145 -2.13 -0.63 19.14
N VAL A 146 -0.91 -1.07 18.83
CA VAL A 146 -0.16 -2.07 19.61
C VAL A 146 0.09 -1.54 21.03
N LYS A 147 0.57 -0.29 21.16
CA LYS A 147 0.76 0.36 22.47
C LYS A 147 -0.53 0.42 23.28
N TYR A 148 -1.63 0.84 22.65
CA TYR A 148 -2.95 0.86 23.29
C TYR A 148 -3.42 -0.54 23.71
N ASN A 149 -3.29 -1.55 22.84
CA ASN A 149 -3.68 -2.92 23.14
C ASN A 149 -2.92 -3.50 24.33
N ALA A 150 -1.61 -3.20 24.45
CA ALA A 150 -0.80 -3.62 25.59
C ALA A 150 -1.25 -2.99 26.92
N SER A 151 -1.81 -1.78 26.88
CA SER A 151 -2.35 -1.10 28.06
C SER A 151 -3.79 -1.51 28.43
N ARG A 152 -4.46 -2.31 27.59
CA ARG A 152 -5.85 -2.68 27.87
C ARG A 152 -5.93 -3.67 29.04
N PRO A 153 -6.88 -3.47 29.98
CA PRO A 153 -7.15 -4.47 31.01
C PRO A 153 -7.44 -5.82 30.36
N VAL A 154 -6.93 -6.90 30.98
CA VAL A 154 -7.28 -8.27 30.60
C VAL A 154 -8.81 -8.40 30.68
N LYS A 155 -9.44 -8.89 29.61
CA LYS A 155 -10.90 -9.01 29.55
C LYS A 155 -11.42 -9.83 30.76
N HIS A 156 -12.05 -9.17 31.73
CA HIS A 156 -12.98 -9.84 32.65
C HIS A 156 -14.37 -9.83 31.99
N GLY A 157 -14.85 -11.01 31.59
CA GLY A 157 -16.27 -11.21 31.29
C GLY A 157 -16.65 -11.61 29.86
N ASN A 158 -15.96 -12.57 29.23
CA ASN A 158 -16.51 -13.44 28.17
C ASN A 158 -17.28 -12.78 26.99
N LYS A 159 -17.04 -11.51 26.65
CA LYS A 159 -17.66 -10.92 25.45
C LYS A 159 -16.73 -11.05 24.23
N LEU A 160 -17.22 -11.89 23.32
CA LEU A 160 -16.68 -12.16 22.00
C LEU A 160 -16.99 -10.96 21.10
N PHE A 161 -15.96 -10.17 20.83
CA PHE A 161 -15.84 -9.43 19.58
C PHE A 161 -14.50 -9.86 19.01
#